data_AF-A0AAE9LSL8-F1
#
_entry.id   AF-A0AAE9LSL8-F1
#
_cell.length_a   1.000
_cell.length_b   1.000
_cell.length_c   1.000
_cell.angle_alpha   90.00
_cell.angle_beta   90.00
_cell.angle_gamma   90.00
#
_symmetry.space_group_name_H-M   'P 1'
#
loop_
_entity.id
_entity.type
_entity.pdbx_description
1 polymer ?
#
loop_
_entity_poly.entity_id
_entity_poly.type
_entity_poly.pdbx_seq_one_letter_code
_entity_poly.pdbx_strand_id
1 'polypeptide(L)'
;MNEDIGSEFLVARLKQLAASIIFEFVDEILGWKAPLKTEVCFGAKFEDPQLILPGNPKLKRTGAFDQNPFYPSPYNNQRGSISADLIIPESRLEPISKTNLFAIVEIKFQGDSIKDKQFNQYDRLLGACKTAKEKKYGKHNNHSGKGLKEGGYISLFRYPEDIALEEGKGKPSEQSGTKKAGNRGK
;
A
#
# COMPACT_ATOMS: atom_id res chain seq x y z
N MET A 1 -13.69 -4.22 -26.93
CA MET A 1 -14.20 -5.01 -25.78
C MET A 1 -14.01 -4.13 -24.56
N ASN A 2 -15.09 -3.73 -23.91
CA ASN A 2 -15.03 -3.05 -22.62
C ASN A 2 -14.74 -4.13 -21.59
N GLU A 3 -13.47 -4.37 -21.31
CA GLU A 3 -13.08 -5.15 -20.16
C GLU A 3 -13.45 -4.39 -18.89
N ASP A 4 -13.93 -5.16 -17.93
CA ASP A 4 -14.82 -4.79 -16.86
C ASP A 4 -14.03 -4.15 -15.70
N ILE A 5 -13.58 -2.91 -15.90
CA ILE A 5 -12.86 -2.10 -14.89
C ILE A 5 -13.63 -2.09 -13.54
N GLY A 6 -14.96 -2.22 -13.59
CA GLY A 6 -15.82 -2.30 -12.41
C GLY A 6 -15.64 -3.58 -11.59
N SER A 7 -15.50 -4.74 -12.23
CA SER A 7 -15.34 -6.01 -11.50
C SER A 7 -13.92 -6.23 -10.98
N GLU A 8 -12.88 -5.77 -11.68
CA GLU A 8 -11.50 -5.84 -11.16
C GLU A 8 -11.31 -4.96 -9.92
N PHE A 9 -11.81 -3.72 -9.95
CA PHE A 9 -11.81 -2.83 -8.79
C PHE A 9 -12.60 -3.44 -7.62
N LEU A 10 -13.80 -3.97 -7.88
CA LEU A 10 -14.62 -4.62 -6.86
C LEU A 10 -13.88 -5.80 -6.22
N VAL A 11 -13.22 -6.64 -7.03
CA VAL A 11 -12.43 -7.78 -6.56
C VAL A 11 -11.24 -7.33 -5.70
N ALA A 12 -10.52 -6.27 -6.11
CA ALA A 12 -9.43 -5.72 -5.31
C ALA A 12 -9.91 -5.23 -3.94
N ARG A 13 -11.03 -4.48 -3.89
CA ARG A 13 -11.65 -4.03 -2.63
C ARG A 13 -12.12 -5.19 -1.76
N LEU A 14 -12.68 -6.24 -2.36
CA LEU A 14 -13.10 -7.45 -1.62
C LEU A 14 -11.90 -8.20 -1.03
N LYS A 15 -10.79 -8.30 -1.76
CA LYS A 15 -9.56 -8.94 -1.25
C LYS A 15 -8.93 -8.10 -0.14
N GLN A 16 -8.87 -6.78 -0.30
CA GLN A 16 -8.44 -5.86 0.76
C GLN A 16 -9.32 -6.00 2.01
N LEU A 17 -10.65 -6.06 1.83
CA LEU A 17 -11.59 -6.30 2.92
C LEU A 17 -11.31 -7.64 3.62
N ALA A 18 -11.12 -8.71 2.87
CA ALA A 18 -10.81 -10.03 3.43
C ALA A 18 -9.50 -10.02 4.23
N ALA A 19 -8.44 -9.39 3.69
CA ALA A 19 -7.17 -9.25 4.40
C ALA A 19 -7.33 -8.43 5.69
N SER A 20 -8.04 -7.29 5.64
CA SER A 20 -8.34 -6.47 6.82
C SER A 20 -9.09 -7.28 7.89
N ILE A 21 -10.11 -8.04 7.51
CA ILE A 21 -10.87 -8.90 8.44
C ILE A 21 -9.94 -9.97 9.05
N ILE A 22 -9.11 -10.64 8.26
CA ILE A 22 -8.22 -11.70 8.75
C ILE A 22 -7.21 -11.12 9.75
N PHE A 23 -6.58 -9.99 9.44
CA PHE A 23 -5.64 -9.36 10.36
C PHE A 23 -6.32 -8.93 11.65
N GLU A 24 -7.48 -8.28 11.56
CA GLU A 24 -8.24 -7.87 12.76
C GLU A 24 -8.71 -9.05 13.60
N PHE A 25 -9.14 -10.14 12.98
CA PHE A 25 -9.53 -11.37 13.67
C PHE A 25 -8.35 -12.01 14.40
N VAL A 26 -7.19 -12.10 13.74
CA VAL A 26 -5.95 -12.58 14.36
C VAL A 26 -5.54 -11.68 15.53
N ASP A 27 -5.62 -10.36 15.36
CA ASP A 27 -5.28 -9.41 16.41
C ASP A 27 -6.25 -9.51 17.60
N GLU A 28 -7.55 -9.72 17.37
CA GLU A 28 -8.56 -9.92 18.43
C GLU A 28 -8.31 -11.23 19.20
N ILE A 29 -8.09 -12.36 18.52
CA ILE A 29 -7.78 -13.65 19.17
C ILE A 29 -6.55 -13.54 20.07
N LEU A 30 -5.53 -12.82 19.61
CA LEU A 30 -4.26 -12.71 20.31
C LEU A 30 -4.28 -11.59 21.37
N GLY A 31 -5.42 -10.92 21.56
CA GLY A 31 -5.57 -9.79 22.49
C GLY A 31 -4.66 -8.61 22.14
N TRP A 32 -4.21 -8.54 20.89
CA TRP A 32 -3.24 -7.56 20.40
C TRP A 32 -3.92 -6.24 20.10
N LYS A 33 -3.39 -5.16 20.71
CA LYS A 33 -4.06 -3.84 20.70
C LYS A 33 -3.68 -2.95 19.50
N ALA A 34 -2.87 -3.44 18.57
CA ALA A 34 -2.35 -2.64 17.47
C ALA A 34 -2.00 -3.49 16.23
N PRO A 35 -2.83 -3.40 15.19
CA PRO A 35 -2.82 -4.38 14.11
C PRO A 35 -1.75 -4.09 13.05
N LEU A 36 -1.47 -5.09 12.20
CA LEU A 36 -1.04 -4.82 10.83
C LEU A 36 -2.08 -3.89 10.21
N LYS A 37 -1.66 -2.72 9.73
CA LYS A 37 -2.63 -1.68 9.39
C LYS A 37 -2.81 -1.60 7.89
N THR A 38 -3.99 -2.01 7.45
CA THR A 38 -4.41 -1.83 6.07
C THR A 38 -4.94 -0.42 5.86
N GLU A 39 -4.80 0.08 4.63
CA GLU A 39 -5.38 1.35 4.16
C GLU A 39 -4.96 2.60 4.95
N VAL A 40 -3.79 2.60 5.57
CA VAL A 40 -3.34 3.74 6.38
C VAL A 40 -3.08 4.96 5.51
N CYS A 41 -3.71 6.07 5.88
CA CYS A 41 -3.65 7.33 5.15
C CYS A 41 -2.82 8.38 5.90
N PHE A 42 -1.75 8.86 5.24
CA PHE A 42 -0.99 10.05 5.61
C PHE A 42 -1.51 11.26 4.82
N GLY A 43 -1.52 12.43 5.47
CA GLY A 43 -1.94 13.66 4.82
C GLY A 43 -0.97 14.14 3.73
N ALA A 44 -1.37 15.14 2.96
CA ALA A 44 -0.58 15.65 1.82
C ALA A 44 0.76 16.27 2.24
N LYS A 45 0.92 16.67 3.50
CA LYS A 45 2.17 17.15 4.10
C LYS A 45 2.80 16.09 5.02
N PHE A 46 2.43 14.82 4.83
CA PHE A 46 2.83 13.69 5.66
C PHE A 46 2.37 13.82 7.11
N GLU A 47 1.20 14.41 7.33
CA GLU A 47 0.50 14.36 8.61
C GLU A 47 0.31 12.91 9.06
N ASP A 48 0.55 12.64 10.35
CA ASP A 48 0.41 11.29 10.89
C ASP A 48 -1.06 10.83 10.87
N PRO A 49 -1.33 9.53 10.74
CA PRO A 49 -2.68 8.99 10.73
C PRO A 49 -3.47 9.37 12.00
N GLN A 50 -4.74 9.70 11.82
CA GLN A 50 -5.67 10.02 12.91
C GLN A 50 -5.96 8.80 13.78
N LEU A 51 -5.89 9.01 15.10
CA LEU A 51 -6.11 8.02 16.16
C LEU A 51 -7.45 8.27 16.86
N ILE A 52 -8.01 7.24 17.51
CA ILE A 52 -9.24 7.38 18.31
C ILE A 52 -9.02 8.32 19.50
N LEU A 53 -7.90 8.14 20.20
CA LEU A 53 -7.43 8.98 21.30
C LEU A 53 -5.92 9.22 21.15
N PRO A 54 -5.40 10.38 21.61
CA PRO A 54 -3.96 10.61 21.67
C PRO A 54 -3.23 9.48 22.41
N GLY A 55 -2.12 8.99 21.84
CA GLY A 55 -1.33 7.89 22.41
C GLY A 55 -1.94 6.50 22.25
N ASN A 56 -3.18 6.36 21.77
CA ASN A 56 -3.78 5.07 21.49
C ASN A 56 -3.28 4.55 20.12
N PRO A 57 -2.78 3.31 20.02
CA PRO A 57 -2.33 2.79 18.74
C PRO A 57 -3.47 2.53 17.74
N LYS A 58 -4.73 2.54 18.16
CA LYS A 58 -5.90 2.33 17.29
C LYS A 58 -6.19 3.55 16.42
N LEU A 59 -6.36 3.29 15.14
CA LEU A 59 -6.76 4.27 14.14
C LEU A 59 -8.22 4.68 14.31
N LYS A 60 -8.53 5.96 14.07
CA LYS A 60 -9.91 6.48 14.10
C LYS A 60 -10.70 5.93 12.93
N ARG A 61 -11.85 5.28 13.20
CA ARG A 61 -12.72 4.69 12.18
C ARG A 61 -14.01 5.49 11.99
N THR A 62 -14.64 5.39 10.83
CA THR A 62 -15.95 6.01 10.55
C THR A 62 -17.07 4.99 10.63
N GLY A 63 -18.19 5.32 11.28
CA GLY A 63 -19.39 4.47 11.35
C GLY A 63 -19.94 4.34 12.78
N ALA A 64 -21.14 3.77 12.89
CA ALA A 64 -21.85 3.58 14.17
C ALA A 64 -21.32 2.42 15.02
N PHE A 65 -20.34 1.66 14.51
CA PHE A 65 -19.80 0.48 15.17
C PHE A 65 -18.28 0.54 15.21
N ASP A 66 -17.72 0.30 16.40
CA ASP A 66 -16.26 0.20 16.65
C ASP A 66 -15.60 -0.99 15.90
N GLN A 67 -16.38 -1.76 15.15
CA GLN A 67 -15.98 -2.96 14.41
C GLN A 67 -15.79 -2.72 12.90
N ASN A 68 -15.94 -1.49 12.39
CA ASN A 68 -15.71 -1.26 10.97
C ASN A 68 -14.25 -1.58 10.60
N PRO A 69 -13.95 -2.55 9.72
CA PRO A 69 -12.58 -2.93 9.40
C PRO A 69 -11.85 -1.91 8.50
N PHE A 70 -12.54 -0.88 8.03
CA PHE A 70 -11.94 0.14 7.17
C PHE A 70 -11.42 1.33 7.97
N TYR A 71 -10.14 1.65 7.78
CA TYR A 71 -9.65 2.97 8.14
C TYR A 71 -10.24 3.98 7.13
N PRO A 72 -10.96 5.02 7.56
CA PRO A 72 -11.33 6.09 6.65
C PRO A 72 -10.07 6.66 6.03
N SER A 73 -10.18 7.24 4.85
CA SER A 73 -9.14 8.12 4.33
C SER A 73 -9.47 9.55 4.77
N PRO A 74 -9.10 9.98 6.00
CA PRO A 74 -9.49 11.28 6.55
C PRO A 74 -8.90 12.46 5.76
N TYR A 75 -7.92 12.18 4.89
CA TYR A 75 -7.27 13.13 4.02
C TYR A 75 -7.65 12.93 2.54
N ASN A 76 -8.76 12.23 2.25
CA ASN A 76 -9.22 11.97 0.88
C ASN A 76 -9.52 13.25 0.08
N ASN A 77 -9.88 14.33 0.76
CA ASN A 77 -10.10 15.65 0.18
C ASN A 77 -8.80 16.46 -0.02
N GLN A 78 -7.67 15.98 0.48
CA GLN A 78 -6.37 16.60 0.30
C GLN A 78 -5.65 15.98 -0.88
N ARG A 79 -5.52 16.73 -1.98
CA ARG A 79 -4.75 16.29 -3.14
C ARG A 79 -3.30 16.01 -2.73
N GLY A 80 -2.85 14.77 -2.91
CA GLY A 80 -1.50 14.33 -2.56
C GLY A 80 -1.39 13.57 -1.24
N SER A 81 -2.50 13.29 -0.56
CA SER A 81 -2.53 12.30 0.52
C SER A 81 -2.05 10.93 0.01
N ILE A 82 -1.46 10.17 0.93
CA ILE A 82 -0.85 8.87 0.64
C ILE A 82 -1.65 7.83 1.39
N SER A 83 -2.29 6.93 0.65
CA SER A 83 -2.90 5.72 1.21
C SER A 83 -2.04 4.54 0.78
N ALA A 84 -1.55 3.77 1.75
CA ALA A 84 -0.85 2.51 1.48
C ALA A 84 -1.82 1.35 1.66
N ASP A 85 -1.69 0.30 0.85
CA ASP A 85 -2.51 -0.90 1.01
C ASP A 85 -2.26 -1.57 2.37
N LEU A 86 -0.99 -1.69 2.76
CA LEU A 86 -0.58 -2.24 4.05
C LEU A 86 0.62 -1.49 4.61
N ILE A 87 0.59 -1.25 5.93
CA ILE A 87 1.70 -0.68 6.69
C ILE A 87 2.10 -1.60 7.84
N ILE A 88 3.41 -1.76 7.97
CA ILE A 88 4.05 -2.47 9.06
C ILE A 88 4.69 -1.43 9.99
N PRO A 89 4.31 -1.38 11.28
CA PRO A 89 4.96 -0.51 12.27
C PRO A 89 6.27 -1.13 12.80
N GLU A 90 7.19 -0.29 13.30
CA GLU A 90 8.41 -0.76 14.00
C GLU A 90 8.07 -1.39 15.35
N SER A 91 7.27 -0.69 16.14
CA SER A 91 6.71 -1.15 17.40
C SER A 91 5.20 -1.19 17.29
N ARG A 92 4.63 -2.37 17.54
CA ARG A 92 3.18 -2.53 17.61
C ARG A 92 2.60 -1.82 18.84
N LEU A 93 3.37 -1.55 19.89
CA LEU A 93 2.83 -0.88 21.07
C LEU A 93 2.65 0.64 20.90
N GLU A 94 3.20 1.21 19.83
CA GLU A 94 3.12 2.63 19.54
C GLU A 94 2.12 2.90 18.39
N PRO A 95 1.47 4.08 18.37
CA PRO A 95 0.68 4.49 17.21
C PRO A 95 1.52 4.54 15.94
N ILE A 96 0.87 4.28 14.81
CA ILE A 96 1.52 4.47 13.52
C ILE A 96 1.78 5.96 13.32
N SER A 97 3.01 6.30 12.99
CA SER A 97 3.47 7.68 12.76
C SER A 97 4.75 7.63 11.94
N LYS A 98 5.25 8.78 11.51
CA LYS A 98 6.57 8.92 10.88
C LYS A 98 7.72 8.33 11.73
N THR A 99 7.56 8.27 13.05
CA THR A 99 8.58 7.73 13.96
C THR A 99 8.46 6.23 14.23
N ASN A 100 7.37 5.61 13.77
CA ASN A 100 7.06 4.21 14.05
C ASN A 100 6.66 3.42 12.79
N LEU A 101 6.86 3.98 11.59
CA LEU A 101 6.65 3.28 10.32
C LEU A 101 7.87 2.43 10.00
N PHE A 102 7.71 1.11 9.88
CA PHE A 102 8.80 0.21 9.45
C PHE A 102 8.77 0.00 7.94
N ALA A 103 7.62 -0.40 7.40
CA ALA A 103 7.48 -0.67 5.97
C ALA A 103 6.11 -0.29 5.42
N ILE A 104 6.11 0.07 4.14
CA ILE A 104 4.94 0.23 3.29
C ILE A 104 4.91 -0.96 2.34
N VAL A 105 3.77 -1.64 2.26
CA VAL A 105 3.54 -2.73 1.32
C VAL A 105 2.41 -2.30 0.40
N GLU A 106 2.73 -2.13 -0.88
CA GLU A 106 1.75 -1.90 -1.93
C GLU A 106 1.41 -3.24 -2.58
N ILE A 107 0.12 -3.50 -2.79
CA ILE A 107 -0.39 -4.74 -3.37
C ILE A 107 -1.00 -4.43 -4.73
N LYS A 108 -0.44 -5.02 -5.79
CA LYS A 108 -0.95 -4.87 -7.16
C LYS A 108 -1.51 -6.19 -7.68
N PHE A 109 -2.74 -6.15 -8.16
CA PHE A 109 -3.35 -7.30 -8.83
C PHE A 109 -3.00 -7.32 -10.32
N GLN A 110 -3.24 -8.44 -10.98
CA GLN A 110 -3.17 -8.51 -12.45
C GLN A 110 -4.00 -7.38 -13.07
N GLY A 111 -3.43 -6.68 -14.06
CA GLY A 111 -4.05 -5.50 -14.69
C GLY A 111 -3.82 -4.18 -13.95
N ASP A 112 -3.42 -4.21 -12.67
CA ASP A 112 -3.09 -3.00 -11.91
C ASP A 112 -1.59 -2.63 -12.05
N SER A 113 -1.34 -1.36 -12.32
CA SER A 113 -0.01 -0.80 -12.47
C SER A 113 0.24 0.26 -11.40
N ILE A 114 1.36 0.14 -10.70
CA ILE A 114 1.83 1.23 -9.85
C ILE A 114 2.46 2.33 -10.72
N LYS A 115 2.12 3.59 -10.42
CA LYS A 115 2.65 4.76 -11.15
C LYS A 115 3.91 5.27 -10.46
N ASP A 116 4.88 5.75 -11.22
CA ASP A 116 6.11 6.36 -10.66
C ASP A 116 5.82 7.48 -9.66
N LYS A 117 4.76 8.25 -9.89
CA LYS A 117 4.34 9.31 -8.96
C LYS A 117 4.00 8.77 -7.57
N GLN A 118 3.45 7.55 -7.49
CA GLN A 118 3.12 6.89 -6.24
C GLN A 118 4.39 6.44 -5.51
N PHE A 119 5.34 5.82 -6.20
CA PHE A 119 6.65 5.48 -5.63
C PHE A 119 7.39 6.73 -5.10
N ASN A 120 7.45 7.78 -5.90
CA ASN A 120 8.08 9.05 -5.51
C ASN A 120 7.41 9.66 -4.26
N GLN A 121 6.11 9.47 -4.08
CA GLN A 121 5.41 9.91 -2.88
C GLN A 121 5.80 9.08 -1.65
N TYR A 122 5.89 7.76 -1.78
CA TYR A 122 6.38 6.90 -0.71
C TYR A 122 7.83 7.22 -0.34
N ASP A 123 8.71 7.44 -1.31
CA ASP A 123 10.11 7.82 -1.04
C ASP A 123 10.21 9.12 -0.25
N ARG A 124 9.39 10.12 -0.60
CA ARG A 124 9.33 11.39 0.14
C ARG A 124 8.81 11.19 1.56
N LEU A 125 7.77 10.36 1.75
CA LEU A 125 7.27 10.00 3.06
C LEU A 125 8.37 9.31 3.89
N LEU A 126 9.08 8.34 3.32
CA LEU A 126 10.21 7.67 3.98
C LEU A 126 11.35 8.64 4.32
N GLY A 127 11.63 9.61 3.46
CA GLY A 127 12.57 10.70 3.78
C GLY A 127 12.14 11.53 5.00
N ALA A 128 10.84 11.84 5.10
CA ALA A 128 10.27 12.50 6.26
C ALA A 128 10.32 11.62 7.53
N CYS A 129 10.05 10.32 7.40
CA CYS A 129 10.19 9.33 8.47
C CYS A 129 11.62 9.29 9.01
N LYS A 130 12.63 9.23 8.12
CA LYS A 130 14.04 9.27 8.52
C LYS A 130 14.34 10.48 9.39
N THR A 131 13.96 11.66 8.90
CA THR A 131 14.19 12.93 9.61
C THR A 131 13.51 12.93 10.99
N ALA A 132 12.26 12.45 11.06
CA ALA A 132 11.50 12.39 12.30
C ALA A 132 12.13 11.41 13.32
N LYS A 133 12.57 10.23 12.86
CA LYS A 133 13.22 9.22 13.70
C LYS A 133 14.57 9.69 14.22
N GLU A 134 15.41 10.27 13.36
CA GLU A 134 16.69 10.83 13.77
C GLU A 134 16.51 11.98 14.79
N LYS A 135 15.43 12.76 14.69
CA LYS A 135 15.10 13.77 15.68
C LYS A 135 14.64 13.17 17.02
N LYS A 136 13.80 12.13 16.99
CA LYS A 136 13.25 11.48 18.21
C LYS A 136 14.32 10.67 18.95
N TYR A 137 15.09 9.87 18.24
CA TYR A 137 16.04 8.92 18.82
C TYR A 137 17.49 9.43 18.77
N GLY A 138 17.82 10.44 17.96
CA GLY A 138 19.20 10.87 17.77
C GLY A 138 19.96 9.97 16.79
N LYS A 139 20.97 10.55 16.12
CA LYS A 139 21.77 9.84 15.10
C LYS A 139 22.68 8.76 15.68
N HIS A 140 23.00 8.84 16.96
CA HIS A 140 23.89 7.91 17.64
C HIS A 140 23.18 6.69 18.23
N ASN A 141 21.84 6.65 18.21
CA ASN A 141 21.06 5.54 18.76
C ASN A 141 20.97 4.32 17.82
N ASN A 142 21.89 4.20 16.86
CA ASN A 142 22.06 2.99 16.09
C ASN A 142 23.47 2.41 16.25
N HIS A 143 23.60 1.11 16.00
CA HIS A 143 24.84 0.37 16.22
C HIS A 143 26.05 0.94 15.44
N SER A 144 25.81 1.69 14.36
CA SER A 144 26.85 2.32 13.54
C SER A 144 27.23 3.74 13.97
N GLY A 145 26.46 4.38 14.86
CA GLY A 145 26.64 5.78 15.25
C GLY A 145 26.46 6.81 14.12
N LYS A 146 26.01 6.38 12.93
CA LYS A 146 25.97 7.17 11.68
C LYS A 146 24.58 7.67 11.29
N GLY A 147 23.57 7.48 12.14
CA GLY A 147 22.18 7.81 11.81
C GLY A 147 21.54 6.80 10.87
N LEU A 148 20.24 6.94 10.63
CA LEU A 148 19.46 5.95 9.88
C LEU A 148 19.82 6.02 8.40
N LYS A 149 19.99 4.87 7.74
CA LYS A 149 20.17 4.85 6.28
C LYS A 149 18.88 5.34 5.60
N GLU A 150 17.76 4.75 5.99
CA GLU A 150 16.43 4.94 5.42
C GLU A 150 15.41 5.15 6.55
N GLY A 151 14.26 5.77 6.23
CA GLY A 151 13.19 6.01 7.22
C GLY A 151 12.22 4.85 7.38
N GLY A 152 12.37 3.81 6.56
CA GLY A 152 11.52 2.62 6.46
C GLY A 152 11.75 1.97 5.10
N TYR A 153 11.00 0.92 4.79
CA TYR A 153 11.12 0.18 3.53
C TYR A 153 9.84 0.26 2.70
N ILE A 154 9.96 0.10 1.38
CA ILE A 154 8.84 -0.10 0.47
C ILE A 154 8.95 -1.49 -0.13
N SER A 155 7.85 -2.23 -0.14
CA SER A 155 7.71 -3.51 -0.81
C SER A 155 6.53 -3.45 -1.77
N LEU A 156 6.72 -3.99 -2.97
CA LEU A 156 5.66 -4.18 -3.95
C LEU A 156 5.33 -5.67 -4.00
N PHE A 157 4.12 -6.03 -3.61
CA PHE A 157 3.58 -7.38 -3.72
C PHE A 157 2.66 -7.45 -4.94
N ARG A 158 2.90 -8.39 -5.85
CA ARG A 158 2.04 -8.60 -7.02
C ARG A 158 1.26 -9.90 -6.87
N TYR A 159 -0.04 -9.89 -7.17
CA TYR A 159 -0.90 -11.06 -7.05
C TYR A 159 -1.76 -11.32 -8.31
N PRO A 160 -1.76 -12.56 -8.86
CA PRO A 160 -0.84 -13.66 -8.53
C PRO A 160 0.61 -13.18 -8.64
N GLU A 161 1.51 -13.78 -7.84
CA GLU A 161 2.94 -13.48 -7.93
C GLU A 161 3.33 -13.49 -9.40
N ASP A 162 4.05 -12.45 -9.83
CA ASP A 162 4.46 -12.27 -11.22
C ASP A 162 4.76 -13.63 -11.84
N ILE A 163 3.89 -14.09 -12.76
CA ILE A 163 4.40 -14.85 -13.88
C ILE A 163 5.37 -13.86 -14.49
N ALA A 164 6.65 -14.00 -14.15
CA ALA A 164 7.70 -13.18 -14.74
C ALA A 164 7.48 -13.30 -16.24
N LEU A 165 6.90 -12.26 -16.85
CA LEU A 165 6.93 -12.14 -18.29
C LEU A 165 8.41 -11.97 -18.56
N GLU A 166 9.08 -13.07 -18.90
CA GLU A 166 10.47 -13.05 -19.35
C GLU A 166 10.58 -11.87 -20.30
N GLU A 167 11.36 -10.86 -19.91
CA GLU A 167 11.72 -9.78 -20.82
C GLU A 167 12.34 -10.44 -22.04
N GLY A 168 11.57 -10.58 -23.13
CA GLY A 168 12.06 -11.16 -24.38
C GLY A 168 11.21 -12.21 -25.09
N LYS A 169 10.01 -12.61 -24.64
CA LYS A 169 9.13 -13.44 -25.49
C LYS A 169 7.92 -12.70 -26.01
N GLY A 170 8.11 -12.17 -27.22
CA GLY A 170 7.14 -12.05 -28.31
C GLY A 170 5.74 -11.61 -27.93
N LYS A 171 5.36 -10.40 -28.37
CA LYS A 171 3.96 -9.98 -28.55
C LYS A 171 3.10 -11.18 -28.97
N PRO A 172 1.94 -11.42 -28.34
CA PRO A 172 1.02 -12.42 -28.87
C PRO A 172 0.72 -12.02 -30.31
N SER A 173 1.01 -12.92 -31.25
CA SER A 173 0.77 -12.69 -32.66
C SER A 173 -0.68 -12.28 -32.83
N GLU A 174 -0.89 -11.01 -33.22
CA GLU A 174 -2.13 -10.63 -33.89
C GLU A 174 -2.31 -11.66 -35.01
N GLN A 175 -3.38 -12.47 -34.91
CA GLN A 175 -3.82 -13.28 -36.03
C GLN A 175 -4.09 -12.31 -37.17
N SER A 176 -3.10 -12.18 -38.05
CA SER A 176 -3.17 -11.37 -39.25
C SER A 176 -4.34 -11.90 -40.05
N GLY A 177 -5.37 -11.07 -40.20
CA GLY A 177 -6.50 -11.34 -41.08
C GLY A 177 -5.99 -11.80 -42.44
N THR A 178 -6.49 -12.95 -42.88
CA THR A 178 -6.23 -13.49 -44.21
C THR A 178 -6.81 -12.52 -45.24
N LYS A 179 -5.96 -11.62 -45.74
CA LYS A 179 -6.24 -10.87 -46.97
C LYS A 179 -6.31 -11.86 -48.13
N LYS A 180 -7.44 -11.81 -48.84
CA LYS A 180 -7.65 -12.41 -50.15
C LYS A 180 -6.48 -12.10 -51.07
N ALA A 181 -5.86 -13.14 -51.64
CA ALA A 181 -5.11 -13.04 -52.88
C ALA A 181 -5.84 -13.91 -53.91
N GLY A 182 -6.43 -13.25 -54.90
CA GLY A 182 -6.99 -13.91 -56.06
C GLY A 182 -5.88 -14.47 -56.94
N ASN A 183 -6.17 -15.59 -57.61
CA ASN A 183 -5.72 -15.79 -58.98
C ASN A 183 -6.51 -16.92 -59.64
N ARG A 184 -7.10 -16.65 -60.81
CA ARG A 184 -6.81 -17.37 -62.07
C ARG A 184 -7.74 -16.84 -63.17
N GLY A 185 -7.14 -16.16 -64.14
CA GLY A 185 -7.70 -16.05 -65.48
C GLY A 185 -7.30 -17.27 -66.32
N LYS A 186 -8.27 -17.79 -67.07
CA LYS A 186 -8.25 -18.22 -68.48
C LYS A 186 -9.41 -19.17 -68.72
#